data_AF-F9RPB5-F1
#
_entry.id   AF-F9RPB5-F1
#
_cell.length_a   1.000
_cell.length_b   1.000
_cell.length_c   1.000
_cell.angle_alpha   90.00
_cell.angle_beta   90.00
_cell.angle_gamma   90.00
#
_symmetry.space_group_name_H-M   'P 1'
#
loop_
_entity.id
_entity.type
_entity.pdbx_description
1 polymer ?
#
loop_
_entity_poly.entity_id
_entity_poly.type
_entity_poly.pdbx_seq_one_letter_code
_entity_poly.pdbx_strand_id
1 'polypeptide(L)'
;MKKILAQITLISCTLLNGVVFADTLEQAKLLFNQKEYQQAYDLFSELSDQGDANSTFWLGVTQYKMGQRFEAGDTMLQAANMGDPWAMGVLGGGVLYLSPPCEYMGWACDDAWQDKAIKIWELQSKQGNGKATYARDLSKRDWWEYIPFYSRKLYQQQAETGVAQGGYRYFNYSLYWESTEKKLRH
;
A
#
# COMPACT_ATOMS: atom_id res chain seq x y z
N MET A 1 -22.51 -27.70 24.68
CA MET A 1 -21.44 -27.09 25.50
C MET A 1 -20.04 -27.34 24.93
N LYS A 2 -19.57 -28.59 24.71
CA LYS A 2 -18.22 -28.85 24.14
C LYS A 2 -17.94 -28.17 22.78
N LYS A 3 -18.91 -28.12 21.86
CA LYS A 3 -18.77 -27.45 20.55
C LYS A 3 -18.65 -25.93 20.65
N ILE A 4 -19.39 -25.32 21.59
CA ILE A 4 -19.39 -23.87 21.83
C ILE A 4 -18.07 -23.45 22.50
N LEU A 5 -17.57 -24.23 23.47
CA LEU A 5 -16.24 -23.99 24.05
C LEU A 5 -15.14 -24.05 22.98
N ALA A 6 -15.14 -25.07 22.12
CA ALA A 6 -14.15 -25.24 21.05
C ALA A 6 -14.19 -24.09 20.02
N GLN A 7 -15.38 -23.61 19.65
CA GLN A 7 -15.53 -22.44 18.76
C GLN A 7 -15.02 -21.15 19.41
N ILE A 8 -15.29 -20.93 20.70
CA ILE A 8 -14.78 -19.76 21.43
C ILE A 8 -13.25 -19.81 21.55
N THR A 9 -12.67 -21.00 21.76
CA THR A 9 -11.21 -21.15 21.84
C THR A 9 -10.53 -20.90 20.48
N LEU A 10 -11.13 -21.40 19.39
CA LEU A 10 -10.62 -21.22 18.03
C LEU A 10 -10.63 -19.74 17.60
N ILE A 11 -11.74 -19.04 17.85
CA ILE A 11 -11.89 -17.61 17.51
C ILE A 11 -10.92 -16.75 18.33
N SER A 12 -10.73 -17.05 19.61
CA SER A 12 -9.76 -16.34 20.46
C SER A 12 -8.32 -16.50 19.97
N CYS A 13 -7.95 -17.70 19.48
CA CYS A 13 -6.60 -17.97 18.99
C CYS A 13 -6.31 -17.23 17.67
N THR A 14 -7.29 -17.14 16.76
CA THR A 14 -7.14 -16.39 15.51
C THR A 14 -6.99 -14.87 15.72
N LEU A 15 -7.67 -14.30 16.73
CA LEU A 15 -7.59 -12.87 17.03
C LEU A 15 -6.24 -12.50 17.68
N LEU A 16 -5.71 -13.35 18.56
CA LEU A 16 -4.41 -13.14 19.19
C LEU A 16 -3.27 -13.12 18.17
N ASN A 17 -3.27 -14.08 17.23
CA ASN A 17 -2.26 -14.12 16.19
C ASN A 17 -2.29 -12.85 15.32
N GLY A 18 -3.48 -12.38 14.92
CA GLY A 18 -3.62 -11.19 14.07
C GLY A 18 -3.06 -9.90 14.70
N VAL A 19 -3.16 -9.74 16.02
CA VAL A 19 -2.60 -8.56 16.72
C VAL A 19 -1.08 -8.60 16.75
N VAL A 20 -0.49 -9.76 17.05
CA VAL A 20 0.98 -9.92 17.06
C VAL A 20 1.57 -9.64 15.68
N PHE A 21 0.93 -10.14 14.62
CA PHE A 21 1.34 -9.86 13.24
C PHE A 21 1.37 -8.37 12.90
N ALA A 22 0.33 -7.62 13.29
CA ALA A 22 0.24 -6.19 12.99
C ALA A 22 1.35 -5.41 13.71
N ASP A 23 1.63 -5.75 14.98
CA ASP A 23 2.70 -5.10 15.76
C ASP A 23 4.09 -5.39 15.17
N THR A 24 4.37 -6.63 14.78
CA THR A 24 5.63 -7.01 14.14
C THR A 24 5.80 -6.35 12.76
N LEU A 25 4.72 -6.23 11.97
CA LEU A 25 4.76 -5.55 10.68
C LEU A 25 5.10 -4.06 10.83
N GLU A 26 4.49 -3.37 11.79
CA GLU A 26 4.80 -1.96 12.04
C GLU A 26 6.22 -1.77 12.59
N GLN A 27 6.70 -2.69 13.42
CA GLN A 27 8.10 -2.72 13.85
C GLN A 27 9.07 -2.89 12.66
N ALA A 28 8.78 -3.81 11.74
CA ALA A 28 9.60 -4.02 10.55
C ALA A 28 9.63 -2.77 9.65
N LYS A 29 8.48 -2.10 9.45
CA LYS A 29 8.40 -0.82 8.73
C LYS A 29 9.17 0.30 9.44
N LEU A 30 9.16 0.34 10.77
CA LEU A 30 9.94 1.32 11.54
C LEU A 30 11.44 1.13 11.30
N LEU A 31 11.93 -0.11 11.38
CA LEU A 31 13.34 -0.44 11.09
C LEU A 31 13.72 -0.07 9.65
N PHE A 32 12.86 -0.36 8.69
CA PHE A 32 13.05 0.06 7.30
C PHE A 32 13.18 1.59 7.18
N ASN A 33 12.30 2.35 7.84
CA ASN A 33 12.34 3.82 7.81
C ASN A 33 13.59 4.39 8.50
N GLN A 34 14.14 3.68 9.49
CA GLN A 34 15.42 4.00 10.14
C GLN A 34 16.64 3.57 9.32
N LYS A 35 16.43 2.93 8.16
CA LYS A 35 17.46 2.37 7.28
C LYS A 35 18.21 1.17 7.87
N GLU A 36 17.65 0.55 8.91
CA GLU A 36 18.13 -0.71 9.48
C GLU A 36 17.68 -1.87 8.57
N TYR A 37 18.11 -1.85 7.31
CA TYR A 37 17.53 -2.69 6.26
C TYR A 37 17.72 -4.18 6.50
N GLN A 38 18.83 -4.60 7.12
CA GLN A 38 19.04 -6.02 7.43
C GLN A 38 18.04 -6.51 8.47
N GLN A 39 17.81 -5.74 9.54
CA GLN A 39 16.84 -6.11 10.58
C GLN A 39 15.41 -6.10 10.04
N ALA A 40 15.09 -5.11 9.19
CA ALA A 40 13.81 -5.07 8.49
C ALA A 40 13.63 -6.27 7.56
N TYR A 41 14.67 -6.64 6.80
CA TYR A 41 14.67 -7.80 5.91
C TYR A 41 14.35 -9.08 6.66
N ASP A 42 15.00 -9.32 7.81
CA ASP A 42 14.81 -10.53 8.60
C ASP A 42 13.34 -10.66 9.07
N LEU A 43 12.77 -9.57 9.62
CA LEU A 43 11.36 -9.56 10.05
C LEU A 43 10.37 -9.66 8.88
N PHE A 44 10.61 -8.96 7.76
CA PHE A 44 9.74 -9.07 6.59
C PHE A 44 9.80 -10.47 5.96
N SER A 45 10.96 -11.13 6.01
CA SER A 45 11.10 -12.51 5.55
C SER A 45 10.27 -13.46 6.41
N GLU A 46 10.38 -13.35 7.73
CA GLU A 46 9.59 -14.17 8.67
C GLU A 46 8.07 -13.96 8.49
N LEU A 47 7.61 -12.72 8.30
CA LEU A 47 6.21 -12.41 8.06
C LEU A 47 5.74 -12.87 6.66
N SER A 48 6.61 -12.77 5.66
CA SER A 48 6.36 -13.26 4.30
C SER A 48 6.21 -14.78 4.27
N ASP A 49 7.05 -15.51 5.01
CA ASP A 49 6.96 -16.98 5.14
C ASP A 49 5.65 -17.43 5.80
N GLN A 50 5.02 -16.55 6.59
CA GLN A 50 3.70 -16.76 7.19
C GLN A 50 2.54 -16.38 6.26
N GLY A 51 2.84 -15.93 5.04
CA GLY A 51 1.86 -15.64 4.00
C GLY A 51 1.29 -14.22 4.01
N ASP A 52 1.92 -13.27 4.70
CA ASP A 52 1.48 -11.87 4.69
C ASP A 52 1.94 -11.14 3.41
N ALA A 53 1.00 -10.91 2.49
CA ALA A 53 1.29 -10.32 1.18
C ALA A 53 1.92 -8.92 1.27
N ASN A 54 1.53 -8.12 2.26
CA ASN A 54 2.07 -6.77 2.47
C ASN A 54 3.53 -6.83 2.96
N SER A 55 3.85 -7.78 3.83
CA SER A 55 5.22 -8.04 4.26
C SER A 55 6.08 -8.54 3.11
N THR A 56 5.54 -9.41 2.23
CA THR A 56 6.24 -9.79 1.00
C THR A 56 6.50 -8.59 0.09
N PHE A 57 5.56 -7.64 -0.02
CA PHE A 57 5.81 -6.38 -0.73
C PHE A 57 6.95 -5.58 -0.09
N TRP A 58 6.93 -5.38 1.23
CA TRP A 58 7.99 -4.66 1.93
C TRP A 58 9.35 -5.38 1.90
N LEU A 59 9.36 -6.70 1.85
CA LEU A 59 10.56 -7.50 1.61
C LEU A 59 11.17 -7.13 0.26
N GLY A 60 10.37 -7.12 -0.81
CA GLY A 60 10.80 -6.69 -2.15
C GLY A 60 11.35 -5.26 -2.17
N VAL A 61 10.67 -4.34 -1.47
CA VAL A 61 11.16 -2.95 -1.32
C VAL A 61 12.51 -2.91 -0.59
N THR A 62 12.69 -3.73 0.46
CA THR A 62 13.91 -3.80 1.26
C THR A 62 15.08 -4.39 0.46
N GLN A 63 14.86 -5.50 -0.25
CA GLN A 63 15.82 -6.09 -1.18
C GLN A 63 16.31 -5.06 -2.21
N TYR A 64 15.38 -4.30 -2.80
CA TYR A 64 15.73 -3.24 -3.76
C TYR A 64 16.65 -2.18 -3.13
N LYS A 65 16.38 -1.75 -1.88
CA LYS A 65 17.23 -0.80 -1.14
C LYS A 65 18.60 -1.37 -0.78
N MET A 66 18.70 -2.67 -0.55
CA MET A 66 19.95 -3.39 -0.28
C MET A 66 20.75 -3.71 -1.54
N GLY A 67 20.22 -3.43 -2.74
CA GLY A 67 20.88 -3.69 -4.01
C GLY A 67 20.60 -5.06 -4.63
N GLN A 68 19.76 -5.88 -4.00
CA GLN A 68 19.28 -7.18 -4.50
C GLN A 68 18.12 -6.99 -5.49
N ARG A 69 18.41 -6.26 -6.58
CA ARG A 69 17.36 -5.68 -7.42
C ARG A 69 16.73 -6.69 -8.38
N PHE A 70 17.34 -7.84 -8.65
CA PHE A 70 16.72 -8.87 -9.47
C PHE A 70 15.75 -9.70 -8.61
N GLU A 71 16.22 -10.11 -7.43
CA GLU A 71 15.46 -10.82 -6.41
C GLU A 71 14.23 -10.02 -5.97
N ALA A 72 14.39 -8.71 -5.82
CA ALA A 72 13.28 -7.80 -5.52
C ALA A 72 12.13 -7.89 -6.54
N GLY A 73 12.43 -8.18 -7.81
CA GLY A 73 11.41 -8.36 -8.85
C GLY A 73 10.59 -9.62 -8.67
N ASP A 74 11.26 -10.74 -8.37
CA ASP A 74 10.59 -12.01 -8.10
C ASP A 74 9.74 -11.92 -6.82
N THR A 75 10.27 -11.28 -5.78
CA THR A 75 9.52 -11.03 -4.54
C THR A 75 8.34 -10.08 -4.77
N MET A 76 8.47 -9.07 -5.64
CA MET A 76 7.35 -8.21 -6.03
C MET A 76 6.25 -9.00 -6.76
N LEU A 77 6.64 -9.88 -7.68
CA LEU A 77 5.70 -10.76 -8.38
C LEU A 77 5.00 -11.72 -7.41
N GLN A 78 5.73 -12.27 -6.44
CA GLN A 78 5.16 -13.09 -5.38
C GLN A 78 4.11 -12.29 -4.58
N ALA A 79 4.44 -11.09 -4.11
CA ALA A 79 3.51 -10.24 -3.36
C ALA A 79 2.24 -9.91 -4.18
N ALA A 80 2.40 -9.59 -5.47
CA ALA A 80 1.28 -9.33 -6.37
C ALA A 80 0.39 -10.58 -6.55
N ASN A 81 0.98 -11.76 -6.71
CA ASN A 81 0.24 -13.02 -6.79
C ASN A 81 -0.49 -13.36 -5.48
N MET A 82 0.06 -12.96 -4.33
CA MET A 82 -0.58 -13.09 -3.02
C MET A 82 -1.70 -12.06 -2.78
N GLY A 83 -1.87 -11.09 -3.68
CA GLY A 83 -2.95 -10.10 -3.60
C GLY A 83 -2.53 -8.73 -3.06
N ASP A 84 -1.23 -8.45 -2.89
CA ASP A 84 -0.80 -7.14 -2.42
C ASP A 84 -0.99 -6.05 -3.50
N PRO A 85 -1.84 -5.03 -3.27
CA PRO A 85 -2.15 -4.05 -4.29
C PRO A 85 -1.00 -3.07 -4.55
N TRP A 86 -0.07 -2.91 -3.61
CA TRP A 86 1.09 -2.04 -3.78
C TRP A 86 2.10 -2.68 -4.72
N ALA A 87 2.33 -3.99 -4.59
CA ALA A 87 3.13 -4.78 -5.51
C ALA A 87 2.55 -4.79 -6.92
N MET A 88 1.23 -5.00 -7.04
CA MET A 88 0.53 -4.87 -8.31
C MET A 88 0.73 -3.48 -8.93
N GLY A 89 0.64 -2.41 -8.14
CA GLY A 89 0.89 -1.04 -8.61
C GLY A 89 2.33 -0.79 -9.06
N VAL A 90 3.33 -1.48 -8.49
CA VAL A 90 4.72 -1.42 -8.96
C VAL A 90 4.87 -2.14 -10.31
N LEU A 91 4.28 -3.32 -10.46
CA LEU A 91 4.35 -4.12 -11.69
C LEU A 91 3.45 -3.58 -12.81
N GLY A 92 2.46 -2.74 -12.47
CA GLY A 92 1.54 -2.08 -13.40
C GLY A 92 2.10 -0.86 -14.13
N GLY A 93 3.40 -0.52 -13.96
CA GLY A 93 4.07 0.42 -14.86
C GLY A 93 3.91 1.91 -14.56
N GLY A 94 3.44 2.31 -13.38
CA GLY A 94 3.95 3.58 -12.81
C GLY A 94 3.02 4.77 -12.67
N VAL A 95 1.79 4.59 -12.23
CA VAL A 95 0.98 5.75 -11.81
C VAL A 95 1.25 6.15 -10.35
N LEU A 96 1.45 5.17 -9.47
CA LEU A 96 1.74 5.41 -8.06
C LEU A 96 3.22 5.66 -7.77
N TYR A 97 4.10 5.04 -8.56
CA TYR A 97 5.54 5.15 -8.46
C TYR A 97 6.06 5.71 -9.77
N LEU A 98 6.60 6.93 -9.74
CA LEU A 98 7.19 7.55 -10.93
C LEU A 98 8.36 6.68 -11.41
N SER A 99 8.25 6.12 -12.61
CA SER A 99 9.24 5.20 -13.21
C SER A 99 9.57 4.02 -12.29
N PRO A 100 8.64 3.07 -12.08
CA PRO A 100 8.95 1.89 -11.29
C PRO A 100 10.10 1.15 -11.97
N PRO A 101 11.01 0.54 -11.21
CA PRO A 101 12.19 -0.10 -11.77
C PRO A 101 11.86 -1.27 -12.69
N CYS A 102 10.60 -1.73 -12.70
CA CYS A 102 10.19 -2.98 -13.31
C CYS A 102 10.59 -3.06 -14.80
N GLU A 103 10.33 -2.02 -15.62
CA GLU A 103 10.59 -2.08 -17.07
C GLU A 103 12.09 -2.16 -17.37
N TYR A 104 12.89 -1.28 -16.76
CA TYR A 104 14.34 -1.27 -17.02
C TYR A 104 15.06 -2.46 -16.40
N MET A 105 14.49 -3.04 -15.33
CA MET A 105 15.05 -4.21 -14.65
C MET A 105 14.60 -5.54 -15.23
N GLY A 106 13.70 -5.55 -16.21
CA GLY A 106 13.17 -6.77 -16.80
C GLY A 106 12.35 -7.61 -15.83
N TRP A 107 11.71 -6.98 -14.84
CA TRP A 107 10.74 -7.66 -13.98
C TRP A 107 9.47 -8.02 -14.77
N ALA A 108 8.60 -8.85 -14.19
CA ALA A 108 7.34 -9.27 -14.79
C ALA A 108 6.26 -8.16 -14.79
N CYS A 109 6.54 -7.04 -15.46
CA CYS A 109 5.61 -5.95 -15.64
C CYS A 109 4.46 -6.34 -16.57
N ASP A 110 3.24 -5.96 -16.20
CA ASP A 110 2.03 -6.18 -16.99
C ASP A 110 1.01 -5.12 -16.57
N ASP A 111 0.43 -4.41 -17.54
CA ASP A 111 -0.56 -3.36 -17.28
C ASP A 111 -1.84 -3.92 -16.63
N ALA A 112 -2.13 -5.21 -16.81
CA ALA A 112 -3.22 -5.90 -16.13
C ALA A 112 -3.07 -5.89 -14.59
N TRP A 113 -1.87 -5.70 -14.06
CA TRP A 113 -1.68 -5.51 -12.61
C TRP A 113 -2.31 -4.21 -12.12
N GLN A 114 -2.28 -3.15 -12.92
CA GLN A 114 -2.82 -1.85 -12.56
C GLN A 114 -4.33 -1.93 -12.29
N ASP A 115 -5.08 -2.59 -13.16
CA ASP A 115 -6.53 -2.78 -13.00
C ASP A 115 -6.89 -3.57 -11.75
N LYS A 116 -6.08 -4.58 -11.40
CA LYS A 116 -6.26 -5.36 -10.16
C LYS A 116 -5.98 -4.50 -8.93
N ALA A 117 -4.90 -3.72 -8.94
CA ALA A 117 -4.54 -2.81 -7.86
C ALA A 117 -5.65 -1.79 -7.59
N ILE A 118 -6.16 -1.14 -8.64
CA ILE A 118 -7.24 -0.13 -8.53
C ILE A 118 -8.48 -0.72 -7.85
N LYS A 119 -8.91 -1.92 -8.23
CA LYS A 119 -10.09 -2.57 -7.62
C LYS A 119 -9.90 -2.80 -6.12
N ILE A 120 -8.72 -3.23 -5.70
CA ILE A 120 -8.41 -3.45 -4.27
C ILE A 120 -8.34 -2.11 -3.53
N TRP A 121 -7.68 -1.09 -4.09
CA TRP A 121 -7.63 0.23 -3.47
C TRP A 121 -9.01 0.89 -3.37
N GLU A 122 -9.90 0.68 -4.34
CA GLU A 122 -11.30 1.13 -4.25
C GLU A 122 -12.03 0.50 -3.06
N LEU A 123 -11.83 -0.81 -2.80
CA LEU A 123 -12.40 -1.49 -1.64
C LEU A 123 -11.81 -0.97 -0.32
N GLN A 124 -10.48 -0.82 -0.25
CA GLN A 124 -9.80 -0.31 0.95
C GLN A 124 -10.15 1.17 1.22
N SER A 125 -10.30 1.98 0.17
CA SER A 125 -10.73 3.38 0.28
C SER A 125 -12.12 3.48 0.90
N LYS A 126 -13.06 2.61 0.50
CA LYS A 126 -14.40 2.53 1.13
C LYS A 126 -14.35 2.15 2.61
N GLN A 127 -13.29 1.47 3.05
CA GLN A 127 -13.05 1.10 4.45
C GLN A 127 -12.30 2.19 5.23
N GLY A 128 -12.04 3.35 4.61
CA GLY A 128 -11.35 4.47 5.26
C GLY A 128 -9.83 4.36 5.26
N ASN A 129 -9.24 3.64 4.31
CA ASN A 129 -7.80 3.64 4.10
C ASN A 129 -7.38 4.82 3.19
N GLY A 130 -6.87 5.88 3.78
CA GLY A 130 -6.50 7.11 3.07
C GLY A 130 -5.32 6.92 2.10
N LYS A 131 -4.42 5.96 2.37
CA LYS A 131 -3.33 5.62 1.43
C LYS A 131 -3.91 4.97 0.18
N ALA A 132 -4.87 4.07 0.32
CA ALA A 132 -5.56 3.46 -0.80
C ALA A 132 -6.40 4.46 -1.60
N THR A 133 -7.10 5.40 -0.91
CA THR A 133 -7.80 6.52 -1.56
C THR A 133 -6.84 7.32 -2.45
N TYR A 134 -5.67 7.68 -1.91
CA TYR A 134 -4.63 8.39 -2.67
C TYR A 134 -4.13 7.58 -3.87
N ALA A 135 -3.86 6.29 -3.68
CA ALA A 135 -3.37 5.43 -4.74
C ALA A 135 -4.38 5.26 -5.89
N ARG A 136 -5.67 5.11 -5.55
CA ARG A 136 -6.78 5.11 -6.52
C ARG A 136 -6.84 6.42 -7.30
N ASP A 137 -6.84 7.56 -6.61
CA ASP A 137 -7.03 8.88 -7.23
C ASP A 137 -5.90 9.24 -8.21
N LEU A 138 -4.68 8.80 -7.95
CA LEU A 138 -3.62 8.92 -8.94
C LEU A 138 -3.85 8.00 -10.14
N SER A 139 -4.28 6.77 -9.87
CA SER A 139 -4.31 5.65 -10.81
C SER A 139 -5.48 5.66 -11.80
N LYS A 140 -6.49 6.49 -11.57
CA LYS A 140 -7.72 6.53 -12.35
C LYS A 140 -8.22 7.95 -12.42
N ARG A 141 -8.74 8.35 -13.59
CA ARG A 141 -9.42 9.62 -13.76
C ARG A 141 -10.93 9.46 -13.68
N ASP A 142 -11.57 10.29 -12.88
CA ASP A 142 -13.02 10.37 -12.83
C ASP A 142 -13.58 11.44 -13.78
N TRP A 143 -14.84 11.28 -14.21
CA TRP A 143 -15.51 12.19 -15.15
C TRP A 143 -15.55 13.65 -14.65
N TRP A 144 -15.63 13.86 -13.33
CA TRP A 144 -15.73 15.19 -12.72
C TRP A 144 -14.42 15.96 -12.81
N GLU A 145 -13.28 15.29 -13.00
CA GLU A 145 -11.98 15.95 -13.17
C GLU A 145 -11.91 16.81 -14.43
N TYR A 146 -12.72 16.45 -15.44
CA TYR A 146 -12.80 17.18 -16.70
C TYR A 146 -13.63 18.47 -16.61
N ILE A 147 -14.21 18.77 -15.45
CA ILE A 147 -15.05 19.96 -15.23
C ILE A 147 -14.28 20.97 -14.35
N PRO A 148 -13.65 22.01 -14.94
CA PRO A 148 -12.65 22.84 -14.24
C PRO A 148 -13.15 23.53 -12.97
N PHE A 149 -14.40 24.00 -12.96
CA PHE A 149 -14.97 24.71 -11.80
C PHE A 149 -15.41 23.78 -10.67
N TYR A 150 -15.62 22.50 -10.99
CA TYR A 150 -16.13 21.50 -10.04
C TYR A 150 -15.00 20.64 -9.46
N SER A 151 -14.00 20.30 -10.29
CA SER A 151 -12.90 19.40 -9.92
C SER A 151 -12.08 19.91 -8.74
N ARG A 152 -11.79 21.22 -8.68
CA ARG A 152 -11.00 21.81 -7.57
C ARG A 152 -11.61 21.53 -6.20
N LYS A 153 -12.93 21.68 -6.07
CA LYS A 153 -13.64 21.45 -4.80
C LYS A 153 -13.59 19.96 -4.42
N LEU A 154 -13.77 19.06 -5.37
CA LEU A 154 -13.77 17.62 -5.11
C LEU A 154 -12.37 17.11 -4.77
N TYR A 155 -11.33 17.53 -5.49
CA TYR A 155 -9.95 17.17 -5.15
C TYR A 155 -9.60 17.55 -3.70
N GLN A 156 -10.03 18.74 -3.27
CA GLN A 156 -9.81 19.16 -1.90
C GLN A 156 -10.58 18.31 -0.89
N GLN A 157 -11.85 18.00 -1.14
CA GLN A 157 -12.63 17.14 -0.26
C GLN A 157 -12.02 15.72 -0.15
N GLN A 158 -11.51 15.18 -1.26
CA GLN A 158 -10.81 13.90 -1.29
C GLN A 158 -9.53 13.96 -0.46
N ALA A 159 -8.74 15.01 -0.59
CA ALA A 159 -7.50 15.16 0.16
C ALA A 159 -7.74 15.37 1.65
N GLU A 160 -8.70 16.20 2.05
CA GLU A 160 -9.08 16.40 3.46
C GLU A 160 -9.52 15.07 4.10
N THR A 161 -10.39 14.32 3.41
CA THR A 161 -10.86 13.00 3.87
C THR A 161 -9.73 11.98 3.91
N GLY A 162 -8.91 11.92 2.85
CA GLY A 162 -7.81 10.98 2.72
C GLY A 162 -6.71 11.23 3.76
N VAL A 163 -6.36 12.48 4.05
CA VAL A 163 -5.40 12.85 5.09
C VAL A 163 -5.90 12.45 6.48
N ALA A 164 -7.17 12.71 6.79
CA ALA A 164 -7.78 12.26 8.05
C ALA A 164 -7.75 10.73 8.22
N GLN A 165 -7.61 10.00 7.11
CA GLN A 165 -7.52 8.54 7.02
C GLN A 165 -6.08 8.02 6.80
N GLY A 166 -5.05 8.84 7.07
CA GLY A 166 -3.63 8.45 6.99
C GLY A 166 -3.01 8.51 5.59
N GLY A 167 -3.68 9.13 4.63
CA GLY A 167 -3.24 9.34 3.25
C GLY A 167 -2.31 10.55 3.08
N TYR A 168 -1.26 10.69 3.89
CA TYR A 168 -0.44 11.91 3.94
C TYR A 168 0.29 12.29 2.64
N ARG A 169 0.32 11.41 1.63
CA ARG A 169 0.89 11.73 0.31
C ARG A 169 0.11 12.82 -0.45
N TYR A 170 -1.15 13.10 -0.09
CA TYR A 170 -1.86 14.27 -0.64
C TYR A 170 -1.12 15.59 -0.38
N PHE A 171 -0.27 15.67 0.65
CA PHE A 171 0.54 16.85 0.92
C PHE A 171 1.64 17.10 -0.12
N ASN A 172 1.96 16.13 -0.97
CA ASN A 172 3.05 16.30 -1.94
C ASN A 172 2.62 17.12 -3.17
N TYR A 173 1.32 17.35 -3.38
CA TYR A 173 0.80 17.96 -4.62
C TYR A 173 -0.12 19.13 -4.32
N SER A 174 0.19 20.30 -4.89
CA SER A 174 -0.64 21.50 -4.77
C SER A 174 -2.01 21.39 -5.45
N LEU A 175 -2.17 20.47 -6.40
CA LEU A 175 -3.44 20.22 -7.10
C LEU A 175 -4.63 20.02 -6.15
N TYR A 176 -4.38 19.39 -5.00
CA TYR A 176 -5.40 19.04 -4.02
C TYR A 176 -5.74 20.16 -3.03
N TRP A 177 -4.97 21.25 -3.00
CA TRP A 177 -5.09 22.27 -1.96
C TRP A 177 -5.31 23.64 -2.56
N GLU A 178 -6.38 24.33 -2.14
CA GLU A 178 -6.66 25.71 -2.58
C GLU A 178 -5.58 26.71 -2.15
N SER A 179 -4.94 26.48 -0.99
CA SER A 179 -3.87 27.32 -0.47
C SER A 179 -2.96 26.54 0.49
N THR A 180 -1.76 27.07 0.72
CA THR A 180 -0.81 26.52 1.70
C THR A 180 -1.38 26.58 3.12
N GLU A 181 -2.10 27.64 3.48
CA GLU A 181 -2.70 27.79 4.81
C GLU A 181 -3.76 26.71 5.05
N LYS A 182 -4.55 26.35 4.02
CA LYS A 182 -5.54 25.28 4.15
C LYS A 182 -4.89 23.91 4.30
N LYS A 183 -3.82 23.68 3.54
CA LYS A 183 -2.98 22.48 3.66
C LYS A 183 -2.40 22.31 5.07
N LEU A 184 -1.91 23.38 5.70
CA LEU A 184 -1.25 23.33 7.01
C LEU A 184 -2.21 23.19 8.21
N ARG A 185 -3.53 23.15 8.00
CA ARG A 185 -4.53 22.95 9.07
C ARG A 185 -4.78 21.48 9.42
N HIS A 186 -4.15 20.55 8.72
CA HIS A 186 -4.27 19.10 8.88
C HIS A 186 -2.92 18.50 9.22
#